data_AF-A0A9N7VNI1-F1
#
_entry.id   AF-A0A9N7VNI1-F1
#
_cell.length_a   1.000
_cell.length_b   1.000
_cell.length_c   1.000
_cell.angle_alpha   90.00
_cell.angle_beta   90.00
_cell.angle_gamma   90.00
#
_symmetry.space_group_name_H-M   'P 1'
#
loop_
_entity.id
_entity.type
_entity.pdbx_description
1 polymer ?
#
loop_
_entity_poly.entity_id
_entity_poly.type
_entity_poly.pdbx_seq_one_letter_code
_entity_poly.pdbx_strand_id
1 'polypeptide(L)'
;MSHATSLARPSSYFLPLLLLLLLLLSSTRSSSTHLPVLTAPVHKAATNPITLLQLLLLLLWKLSNLLRMMLGSTPRQSRETLSTQDREGSKSDNHQATEGVLSSLVPPMQFPHFESSRQTATPGSPEQDIDPHHVSKRQRKLLKTRPQISHPSNNVSSSFTSSTSGSFCHESWVKLVKQLEDRKKLMKEICAKYKSSISRTITRHHVKYLFVVDKYKLLYCQVPKAGCSNWKRTLMVLAGQAYNTQSIKHDSVHYDHRLKKLDSFDQKGIMHRLKTYTKVMFVREPLERMVSAYRDKFGNPNNYYHSLFGKPIISKYRANASLEALRTGNGVTFKEFVQYLLDVHRPVGMDIHWEQANQLCNPCLIDYDFIGKFETMYEESNFFLRLIGAPQNLTLPSFKDRNPTETRTSTQVTQNYFSEVSMMERQRVYDFYYMDYLMFNYSKPFKDLY
;
A
#
# COMPACT_ATOMS: atom_id res chain seq x y z
N MET A 1 -75.76 22.29 -20.63
CA MET A 1 -76.59 22.14 -19.43
C MET A 1 -75.70 21.76 -18.25
N SER A 2 -76.06 22.27 -17.09
CA SER A 2 -75.29 22.47 -15.84
C SER A 2 -75.24 21.27 -14.89
N HIS A 3 -74.50 21.48 -13.79
CA HIS A 3 -74.39 20.77 -12.50
C HIS A 3 -73.28 19.69 -12.42
N ALA A 4 -72.23 19.73 -11.60
CA ALA A 4 -71.91 20.23 -10.24
C ALA A 4 -71.72 19.09 -9.21
N THR A 5 -70.48 19.01 -8.71
CA THR A 5 -69.99 18.65 -7.35
C THR A 5 -70.13 17.23 -6.76
N SER A 6 -68.97 16.67 -6.37
CA SER A 6 -68.70 16.21 -4.99
C SER A 6 -67.18 16.12 -4.73
N LEU A 7 -66.69 16.88 -3.73
CA LEU A 7 -65.33 16.83 -3.19
C LEU A 7 -65.26 15.84 -2.02
N ALA A 8 -64.27 14.95 -2.02
CA ALA A 8 -63.89 14.14 -0.86
C ALA A 8 -62.89 14.91 0.04
N ARG A 9 -63.16 14.95 1.35
CA ARG A 9 -62.30 15.56 2.39
C ARG A 9 -61.07 14.69 2.67
N PRO A 10 -59.87 15.26 2.90
CA PRO A 10 -58.73 14.51 3.42
C PRO A 10 -58.79 14.34 4.95
N SER A 11 -58.31 13.18 5.38
CA SER A 11 -58.30 12.58 6.71
C SER A 11 -57.56 13.36 7.80
N SER A 12 -58.11 13.30 9.01
CA SER A 12 -57.76 13.93 10.29
C SER A 12 -56.42 13.53 10.95
N TYR A 13 -55.41 13.10 10.19
CA TYR A 13 -54.11 12.65 10.73
C TYR A 13 -52.93 13.61 10.52
N PHE A 14 -53.15 14.77 9.88
CA PHE A 14 -52.07 15.73 9.60
C PHE A 14 -51.74 16.67 10.78
N LEU A 15 -52.71 16.98 11.64
CA LEU A 15 -52.51 17.89 12.77
C LEU A 15 -51.65 17.31 13.92
N PRO A 16 -51.77 16.01 14.29
CA PRO A 16 -50.98 15.44 15.38
C PRO A 16 -49.48 15.32 15.05
N LEU A 17 -49.14 15.04 13.78
CA LEU A 17 -47.76 14.84 13.34
C LEU A 17 -46.95 16.15 13.33
N LEU A 18 -47.62 17.27 13.01
CA LEU A 18 -47.00 18.60 12.98
C LEU A 18 -46.71 19.11 14.41
N LEU A 19 -47.56 18.80 15.38
CA LEU A 19 -47.35 19.14 16.79
C LEU A 19 -46.15 18.39 17.39
N LEU A 20 -46.00 17.10 17.05
CA LEU A 20 -44.88 16.28 17.53
C LEU A 20 -43.53 16.78 17.00
N LEU A 21 -43.49 17.25 15.75
CA LEU A 21 -42.28 17.80 15.13
C LEU A 21 -41.85 19.13 15.75
N LEU A 22 -42.83 19.98 16.10
CA LEU A 22 -42.57 21.28 16.75
C LEU A 22 -42.08 21.12 18.20
N LEU A 23 -42.59 20.13 18.93
CA LEU A 23 -42.14 19.82 20.30
C LEU A 23 -40.71 19.27 20.33
N LEU A 24 -40.33 18.44 19.35
CA LEU A 24 -38.96 17.91 19.24
C LEU A 24 -37.93 19.00 18.87
N LEU A 25 -38.35 20.04 18.14
CA LEU A 25 -37.48 21.17 17.77
C LEU A 25 -37.28 22.19 18.92
N SER A 26 -38.15 22.19 19.93
CA SER A 26 -38.03 23.08 21.09
C SER A 26 -37.12 22.56 22.22
N SER A 27 -36.71 21.29 22.19
CA SER A 27 -35.99 20.66 23.32
C SER A 27 -34.46 20.69 23.24
N THR A 28 -33.85 21.43 22.31
CA THR A 28 -32.38 21.53 22.24
C THR A 28 -31.91 22.98 22.22
N ARG A 29 -31.82 23.62 23.39
CA ARG A 29 -30.94 24.77 23.60
C ARG A 29 -30.51 24.89 25.07
N SER A 30 -29.24 24.61 25.34
CA SER A 30 -28.51 25.14 26.49
C SER A 30 -27.05 25.37 26.12
N SER A 31 -26.57 26.59 26.44
CA SER A 31 -25.17 27.00 26.70
C SER A 31 -24.27 27.45 25.53
N SER A 32 -24.30 28.77 25.27
CA SER A 32 -23.19 29.78 25.20
C SER A 32 -21.77 29.32 24.77
N THR A 33 -20.97 29.96 23.89
CA THR A 33 -20.66 31.40 23.74
C THR A 33 -19.87 31.73 22.44
N HIS A 34 -20.02 32.97 21.95
CA HIS A 34 -19.13 33.85 21.13
C HIS A 34 -18.63 33.46 19.71
N LEU A 35 -19.14 34.14 18.65
CA LEU A 35 -18.45 35.12 17.75
C LEU A 35 -19.40 35.53 16.55
N PRO A 36 -19.09 36.54 15.70
CA PRO A 36 -19.88 37.77 15.54
C PRO A 36 -20.78 37.82 14.29
N VAL A 37 -21.63 38.85 14.32
CA VAL A 37 -22.66 39.26 13.38
C VAL A 37 -22.10 39.63 11.99
N LEU A 38 -22.67 39.03 10.95
CA LEU A 38 -22.69 39.53 9.58
C LEU A 38 -24.14 39.45 9.08
N THR A 39 -24.76 40.60 8.90
CA THR A 39 -26.13 40.79 8.44
C THR A 39 -26.20 40.84 6.91
N ALA A 40 -26.97 39.95 6.29
CA ALA A 40 -27.58 40.16 4.98
C ALA A 40 -28.90 39.33 4.89
N PRO A 41 -29.95 39.82 4.22
CA PRO A 41 -31.32 39.42 4.53
C PRO A 41 -31.83 38.25 3.68
N VAL A 42 -32.29 37.18 4.34
CA VAL A 42 -33.16 36.16 3.72
C VAL A 42 -34.61 36.47 4.09
N HIS A 43 -35.21 37.41 3.37
CA HIS A 43 -36.67 37.54 3.31
C HIS A 43 -37.06 37.75 1.86
N LYS A 44 -37.46 36.65 1.20
CA LYS A 44 -38.46 36.54 0.10
C LYS A 44 -38.26 35.21 -0.63
N ALA A 45 -38.80 34.13 -0.09
CA ALA A 45 -39.08 32.91 -0.86
C ALA A 45 -40.00 31.97 -0.07
N ALA A 46 -41.18 32.43 0.32
CA ALA A 46 -42.20 31.56 0.94
C ALA A 46 -43.61 32.03 0.59
N THR A 47 -43.90 32.16 -0.70
CA THR A 47 -45.28 32.37 -1.19
C THR A 47 -45.58 31.71 -2.54
N ASN A 48 -44.64 30.93 -3.11
CA ASN A 48 -44.89 30.28 -4.40
C ASN A 48 -45.15 28.78 -4.21
N PRO A 49 -46.37 28.26 -4.44
CA PRO A 49 -46.68 26.84 -4.27
C PRO A 49 -45.85 25.93 -5.19
N ILE A 50 -45.29 26.48 -6.27
CA ILE A 50 -44.42 25.77 -7.20
C ILE A 50 -43.06 25.43 -6.57
N THR A 51 -42.50 26.28 -5.71
CA THR A 51 -41.20 26.01 -5.06
C THR A 51 -41.32 24.99 -3.93
N LEU A 52 -42.47 24.95 -3.23
CA LEU A 52 -42.75 23.94 -2.21
C LEU A 52 -42.93 22.55 -2.84
N LEU A 53 -43.61 22.46 -3.99
CA LEU A 53 -43.76 21.22 -4.73
C LEU A 53 -42.41 20.69 -5.25
N GLN A 54 -41.53 21.58 -5.73
CA GLN A 54 -40.18 21.21 -6.15
C GLN A 54 -39.31 20.69 -4.99
N LEU A 55 -39.38 21.33 -3.82
CA LEU A 55 -38.70 20.86 -2.60
C LEU A 55 -39.23 19.50 -2.12
N LEU A 56 -40.55 19.28 -2.18
CA LEU A 56 -41.17 18.00 -1.83
C LEU A 56 -40.75 16.89 -2.80
N LEU A 57 -40.74 17.16 -4.11
CA LEU A 57 -40.28 16.21 -5.13
C LEU A 57 -38.79 15.87 -4.98
N LEU A 58 -37.95 16.85 -4.63
CA LEU A 58 -36.52 16.64 -4.33
C LEU A 58 -36.31 15.77 -3.08
N LEU A 59 -37.12 15.96 -2.03
CA LEU A 59 -37.10 15.14 -0.82
C LEU A 59 -37.56 13.71 -1.10
N LEU A 60 -38.65 13.54 -1.86
CA LEU A 60 -39.14 12.22 -2.27
C LEU A 60 -38.14 11.49 -3.17
N TRP A 61 -37.47 12.20 -4.09
CA TRP A 61 -36.40 11.63 -4.92
C TRP A 61 -35.20 11.18 -4.07
N LYS A 62 -34.75 11.99 -3.12
CA LYS A 62 -33.66 11.62 -2.19
C LYS A 62 -34.03 10.41 -1.31
N LEU A 63 -35.25 10.35 -0.79
CA LEU A 63 -35.75 9.22 -0.02
C LEU A 63 -35.86 7.95 -0.87
N SER A 64 -36.31 8.06 -2.13
CA SER A 64 -36.38 6.93 -3.06
C SER A 64 -35.00 6.37 -3.42
N ASN A 65 -33.98 7.23 -3.56
CA ASN A 65 -32.60 6.81 -3.81
C ASN A 65 -31.96 6.18 -2.57
N LEU A 66 -32.27 6.71 -1.37
CA LEU A 66 -31.85 6.06 -0.12
C LEU A 66 -32.47 4.67 0.01
N LEU A 67 -33.75 4.51 -0.35
CA LEU A 67 -34.45 3.23 -0.32
C LEU A 67 -33.89 2.23 -1.37
N ARG A 68 -33.50 2.70 -2.56
CA ARG A 68 -32.80 1.89 -3.58
C ARG A 68 -31.38 1.47 -3.17
N MET A 69 -30.69 2.29 -2.37
CA MET A 69 -29.38 1.92 -1.83
C MET A 69 -29.46 0.91 -0.68
N MET A 70 -30.56 0.93 0.09
CA MET A 70 -30.81 0.00 1.20
C MET A 70 -31.38 -1.35 0.73
N LEU A 71 -32.08 -1.38 -0.41
CA LEU A 71 -32.63 -2.59 -1.03
C LEU A 71 -31.78 -2.99 -2.24
N GLY A 72 -30.57 -3.50 -1.98
CA GLY A 72 -29.66 -3.98 -3.03
C GLY A 72 -30.29 -5.09 -3.86
N SER A 73 -30.35 -4.90 -5.18
CA SER A 73 -30.65 -5.97 -6.14
C SER A 73 -29.93 -5.74 -7.47
N THR A 74 -29.16 -6.74 -7.87
CA THR A 74 -28.44 -6.87 -9.14
C THR A 74 -29.43 -7.20 -10.27
N PRO A 75 -29.32 -6.60 -11.48
CA PRO A 75 -30.14 -7.03 -12.61
C PRO A 75 -29.46 -8.14 -13.39
N ARG A 76 -30.13 -9.29 -13.44
CA ARG A 76 -29.94 -10.39 -14.37
C ARG A 76 -30.62 -10.00 -15.69
N GLN A 77 -29.88 -9.93 -16.79
CA GLN A 77 -30.44 -9.61 -18.11
C GLN A 77 -30.92 -10.90 -18.80
N SER A 78 -32.20 -10.91 -19.15
CA SER A 78 -32.88 -11.87 -20.00
C SER A 78 -33.48 -11.13 -21.19
N ARG A 79 -33.23 -11.61 -22.42
CA ARG A 79 -34.12 -11.60 -23.59
C ARG A 79 -33.40 -12.27 -24.75
N GLU A 80 -33.88 -13.42 -25.21
CA GLU A 80 -34.93 -13.62 -26.22
C GLU A 80 -34.49 -13.31 -27.65
N THR A 81 -34.60 -14.38 -28.42
CA THR A 81 -34.48 -14.62 -29.85
C THR A 81 -35.30 -13.69 -30.74
N LEU A 82 -34.75 -13.36 -31.91
CA LEU A 82 -35.52 -12.98 -33.09
C LEU A 82 -34.99 -13.78 -34.30
N SER A 83 -35.94 -14.45 -34.97
CA SER A 83 -35.79 -15.31 -36.15
C SER A 83 -35.84 -14.48 -37.44
N THR A 84 -35.08 -14.89 -38.47
CA THR A 84 -35.48 -14.82 -39.88
C THR A 84 -34.80 -15.94 -40.69
N GLN A 85 -35.63 -16.87 -41.18
CA GLN A 85 -35.60 -17.64 -42.44
C GLN A 85 -35.14 -16.79 -43.66
N ASP A 86 -34.68 -17.25 -44.83
CA ASP A 86 -34.61 -18.52 -45.57
C ASP A 86 -33.55 -18.35 -46.70
N ARG A 87 -32.92 -19.43 -47.18
CA ARG A 87 -32.84 -19.75 -48.63
C ARG A 87 -32.17 -21.10 -48.90
N GLU A 88 -32.89 -21.91 -49.67
CA GLU A 88 -32.60 -23.25 -50.17
C GLU A 88 -31.54 -23.29 -51.30
N GLY A 89 -30.96 -24.49 -51.55
CA GLY A 89 -30.54 -24.86 -52.92
C GLY A 89 -29.38 -25.87 -53.09
N SER A 90 -29.74 -27.16 -53.20
CA SER A 90 -29.12 -28.23 -54.03
C SER A 90 -27.82 -28.97 -53.65
N LYS A 91 -27.99 -30.26 -53.29
CA LYS A 91 -27.50 -31.54 -53.92
C LYS A 91 -26.23 -31.47 -54.81
N SER A 92 -25.30 -32.42 -54.89
CA SER A 92 -25.15 -33.84 -54.48
C SER A 92 -23.68 -34.28 -54.76
N ASP A 93 -23.26 -35.39 -54.14
CA ASP A 93 -22.21 -36.34 -54.54
C ASP A 93 -20.75 -36.23 -54.02
N ASN A 94 -20.54 -37.08 -52.99
CA ASN A 94 -19.60 -38.20 -52.90
C ASN A 94 -18.12 -38.06 -52.49
N HIS A 95 -17.85 -38.80 -51.39
CA HIS A 95 -16.67 -39.59 -51.03
C HIS A 95 -15.38 -38.93 -50.47
N GLN A 96 -15.26 -39.06 -49.13
CA GLN A 96 -14.32 -39.97 -48.43
C GLN A 96 -13.05 -39.38 -47.76
N ALA A 97 -12.85 -39.85 -46.51
CA ALA A 97 -11.70 -39.76 -45.58
C ALA A 97 -11.48 -38.40 -44.85
N THR A 98 -11.99 -38.22 -43.62
CA THR A 98 -11.43 -38.55 -42.28
C THR A 98 -10.13 -37.83 -41.88
N GLU A 99 -10.24 -36.85 -40.97
CA GLU A 99 -9.50 -36.74 -39.71
C GLU A 99 -10.07 -35.60 -38.84
N GLY A 100 -10.24 -35.80 -37.52
CA GLY A 100 -10.26 -34.69 -36.56
C GLY A 100 -11.36 -34.64 -35.46
N VAL A 101 -10.89 -34.82 -34.22
CA VAL A 101 -11.28 -34.13 -32.98
C VAL A 101 -12.31 -34.78 -32.02
N LEU A 102 -11.67 -35.46 -31.05
CA LEU A 102 -11.93 -35.72 -29.64
C LEU A 102 -13.00 -34.86 -28.90
N SER A 103 -13.92 -35.57 -28.25
CA SER A 103 -14.85 -35.12 -27.21
C SER A 103 -14.29 -35.41 -25.81
N SER A 104 -14.47 -34.51 -24.83
CA SER A 104 -14.57 -34.91 -23.43
C SER A 104 -15.37 -33.91 -22.58
N LEU A 105 -16.39 -34.45 -21.92
CA LEU A 105 -17.27 -33.82 -20.92
C LEU A 105 -16.71 -34.10 -19.52
N VAL A 106 -16.72 -33.11 -18.62
CA VAL A 106 -16.36 -33.25 -17.20
C VAL A 106 -17.60 -32.99 -16.32
N PRO A 107 -18.02 -33.93 -15.45
CA PRO A 107 -19.08 -33.73 -14.46
C PRO A 107 -18.57 -33.12 -13.12
N PRO A 108 -19.46 -32.56 -12.27
CA PRO A 108 -19.09 -31.77 -11.08
C PRO A 108 -18.77 -32.64 -9.85
N MET A 109 -17.82 -32.20 -9.03
CA MET A 109 -17.33 -32.91 -7.85
C MET A 109 -18.08 -32.46 -6.57
N GLN A 110 -18.59 -33.44 -5.82
CA GLN A 110 -19.26 -33.33 -4.51
C GLN A 110 -18.27 -33.11 -3.36
N PHE A 111 -18.71 -32.37 -2.34
CA PHE A 111 -18.03 -32.23 -1.04
C PHE A 111 -18.32 -33.43 -0.12
N PRO A 112 -17.35 -33.96 0.64
CA PRO A 112 -17.65 -34.94 1.68
C PRO A 112 -18.01 -34.29 3.02
N HIS A 113 -18.98 -34.95 3.64
CA HIS A 113 -19.60 -34.74 4.95
C HIS A 113 -18.68 -35.20 6.10
N PHE A 114 -18.80 -34.56 7.26
CA PHE A 114 -18.09 -34.90 8.50
C PHE A 114 -18.94 -35.88 9.32
N GLU A 115 -18.32 -36.92 9.89
CA GLU A 115 -18.95 -37.78 10.91
C GLU A 115 -17.98 -38.01 12.07
N SER A 116 -18.53 -37.87 13.29
CA SER A 116 -17.83 -37.90 14.57
C SER A 116 -17.92 -39.30 15.17
N SER A 117 -16.81 -39.82 15.71
CA SER A 117 -16.85 -40.94 16.65
C SER A 117 -15.73 -40.81 17.68
N ARG A 118 -16.13 -40.86 18.96
CA ARG A 118 -15.29 -40.92 20.16
C ARG A 118 -14.69 -42.32 20.32
N GLN A 119 -13.42 -42.41 20.75
CA GLN A 119 -12.97 -43.36 21.80
C GLN A 119 -11.51 -43.09 22.27
N THR A 120 -11.39 -42.80 23.57
CA THR A 120 -10.40 -43.13 24.63
C THR A 120 -8.88 -43.38 24.38
N ALA A 121 -8.07 -42.88 25.36
CA ALA A 121 -6.60 -42.88 25.56
C ALA A 121 -5.91 -44.28 25.60
N THR A 122 -4.60 -44.52 25.40
CA THR A 122 -3.35 -43.94 26.00
C THR A 122 -2.08 -44.41 25.19
N PRO A 123 -0.79 -44.24 25.61
CA PRO A 123 0.26 -43.45 24.93
C PRO A 123 1.40 -44.23 24.22
N GLY A 124 2.07 -43.58 23.26
CA GLY A 124 3.37 -44.05 22.73
C GLY A 124 3.78 -43.38 21.41
N SER A 125 4.86 -42.58 21.45
CA SER A 125 5.59 -41.99 20.31
C SER A 125 6.20 -43.08 19.40
N PRO A 126 6.65 -42.82 18.14
CA PRO A 126 7.37 -41.62 17.68
C PRO A 126 6.84 -40.95 16.40
N GLU A 127 7.20 -39.67 16.30
CA GLU A 127 6.91 -38.73 15.22
C GLU A 127 7.37 -39.23 13.84
N GLN A 128 6.48 -39.07 12.84
CA GLN A 128 6.83 -39.07 11.42
C GLN A 128 6.42 -37.73 10.79
N ASP A 129 7.39 -37.17 10.09
CA ASP A 129 7.39 -35.92 9.34
C ASP A 129 6.21 -35.76 8.37
N ILE A 130 5.66 -34.54 8.31
CA ILE A 130 4.91 -34.05 7.13
C ILE A 130 5.54 -32.72 6.68
N ASP A 131 6.02 -32.75 5.45
CA ASP A 131 6.73 -31.72 4.69
C ASP A 131 5.84 -30.51 4.30
N PRO A 132 6.34 -29.27 4.48
CA PRO A 132 6.05 -28.17 3.58
C PRO A 132 7.30 -27.74 2.78
N HIS A 133 7.27 -28.01 1.48
CA HIS A 133 8.09 -27.45 0.40
C HIS A 133 8.51 -25.96 0.63
N HIS A 134 9.72 -25.49 0.31
CA HIS A 134 10.93 -26.10 -0.22
C HIS A 134 12.09 -25.07 -0.11
N VAL A 135 12.77 -25.00 1.05
CA VAL A 135 14.11 -24.39 1.12
C VAL A 135 15.11 -25.48 0.76
N SER A 136 15.64 -25.46 -0.46
CA SER A 136 16.49 -26.55 -0.93
C SER A 136 17.73 -26.73 -0.05
N LYS A 137 18.15 -27.98 0.19
CA LYS A 137 19.38 -28.33 0.94
C LYS A 137 20.65 -27.62 0.41
N ARG A 138 20.62 -27.14 -0.84
CA ARG A 138 21.68 -26.33 -1.47
C ARG A 138 21.85 -24.94 -0.82
N GLN A 139 20.78 -24.39 -0.25
CA GLN A 139 20.75 -23.11 0.46
C GLN A 139 21.38 -23.21 1.85
N ARG A 140 21.22 -24.36 2.54
CA ARG A 140 21.92 -24.65 3.81
C ARG A 140 23.42 -24.87 3.65
N LYS A 141 23.87 -25.40 2.51
CA LYS A 141 25.30 -25.69 2.26
C LYS A 141 26.13 -24.46 1.89
N LEU A 142 25.50 -23.33 1.53
CA LEU A 142 26.17 -22.06 1.19
C LEU A 142 26.33 -21.08 2.36
N LEU A 143 25.76 -21.40 3.54
CA LEU A 143 25.94 -20.64 4.78
C LEU A 143 27.32 -20.83 5.42
N LYS A 144 28.17 -21.75 4.91
CA LYS A 144 29.43 -22.14 5.56
C LYS A 144 30.70 -21.64 4.88
N THR A 145 30.64 -20.90 3.78
CA THR A 145 31.87 -20.42 3.10
C THR A 145 31.70 -19.05 2.47
N ARG A 146 32.07 -17.99 3.21
CA ARG A 146 32.63 -16.74 2.63
C ARG A 146 33.72 -16.16 3.54
N PRO A 147 34.74 -15.50 2.96
CA PRO A 147 35.90 -15.00 3.70
C PRO A 147 35.54 -13.75 4.51
N GLN A 148 36.19 -13.58 5.66
CA GLN A 148 36.12 -12.39 6.48
C GLN A 148 36.73 -11.19 5.74
N ILE A 149 35.94 -10.14 5.53
CA ILE A 149 36.42 -8.82 5.14
C ILE A 149 36.46 -7.99 6.41
N SER A 150 37.66 -7.79 6.95
CA SER A 150 37.92 -6.86 8.05
C SER A 150 37.95 -5.43 7.52
N HIS A 151 37.14 -4.54 8.10
CA HIS A 151 37.29 -3.09 7.91
C HIS A 151 37.90 -2.46 9.17
N PRO A 152 38.89 -1.56 9.04
CA PRO A 152 39.47 -0.87 10.17
C PRO A 152 38.51 0.19 10.73
N SER A 153 38.41 0.20 12.05
CA SER A 153 37.74 1.23 12.85
C SER A 153 38.58 2.50 12.89
N ASN A 154 38.16 3.55 12.20
CA ASN A 154 38.75 4.89 12.32
C ASN A 154 37.85 5.78 13.18
N ASN A 155 38.29 6.02 14.42
CA ASN A 155 37.90 7.18 15.20
C ASN A 155 38.64 8.39 14.62
N VAL A 156 37.92 9.42 14.18
CA VAL A 156 38.52 10.72 13.83
C VAL A 156 37.74 11.80 14.57
N SER A 157 38.41 12.40 15.55
CA SER A 157 38.02 13.66 16.18
C SER A 157 38.16 14.79 15.15
N SER A 158 37.10 15.55 14.95
CA SER A 158 37.05 16.67 14.01
C SER A 158 37.56 17.96 14.67
N SER A 159 38.75 18.40 14.28
CA SER A 159 39.18 19.80 14.36
C SER A 159 39.01 20.43 12.99
N PHE A 160 38.15 21.44 12.91
CA PHE A 160 37.83 22.17 11.68
C PHE A 160 38.91 23.22 11.41
N THR A 161 39.54 23.15 10.23
CA THR A 161 40.16 24.32 9.59
C THR A 161 39.74 24.38 8.13
N SER A 162 39.28 25.57 7.75
CA SER A 162 38.76 25.94 6.44
C SER A 162 39.90 26.14 5.45
N SER A 163 39.79 25.55 4.24
CA SER A 163 39.89 26.23 2.93
C SER A 163 40.47 25.33 1.82
N THR A 164 39.60 24.72 0.99
CA THR A 164 39.80 24.49 -0.46
C THR A 164 38.56 23.80 -1.07
N SER A 165 37.67 24.58 -1.67
CA SER A 165 36.33 24.14 -2.14
C SER A 165 36.29 23.52 -3.54
N GLY A 166 37.44 23.30 -4.20
CA GLY A 166 37.51 22.71 -5.56
C GLY A 166 37.76 21.21 -5.60
N SER A 167 38.65 20.69 -4.74
CA SER A 167 39.11 19.29 -4.78
C SER A 167 38.13 18.31 -4.10
N PHE A 168 37.56 18.72 -2.97
CA PHE A 168 36.69 17.88 -2.14
C PHE A 168 35.36 17.52 -2.83
N CYS A 169 34.91 18.34 -3.81
CA CYS A 169 33.70 18.06 -4.57
C CYS A 169 33.96 16.94 -5.61
N HIS A 170 35.03 17.00 -6.39
CA HIS A 170 35.22 16.04 -7.48
C HIS A 170 35.44 14.59 -6.98
N GLU A 171 36.27 14.41 -5.94
CA GLU A 171 36.56 13.07 -5.41
C GLU A 171 35.33 12.39 -4.79
N SER A 172 34.52 13.16 -4.06
CA SER A 172 33.25 12.69 -3.50
C SER A 172 32.26 12.24 -4.58
N TRP A 173 32.20 12.95 -5.72
CA TRP A 173 31.35 12.58 -6.85
C TRP A 173 31.81 11.30 -7.53
N VAL A 174 33.12 11.14 -7.78
CA VAL A 174 33.68 9.92 -8.37
C VAL A 174 33.40 8.71 -7.48
N LYS A 175 33.56 8.85 -6.16
CA LYS A 175 33.25 7.80 -5.19
C LYS A 175 31.78 7.40 -5.23
N LEU A 176 30.87 8.38 -5.29
CA LEU A 176 29.42 8.10 -5.34
C LEU A 176 29.01 7.42 -6.66
N VAL A 177 29.54 7.85 -7.81
CA VAL A 177 29.28 7.19 -9.11
C VAL A 177 29.71 5.72 -9.04
N LYS A 178 30.92 5.45 -8.54
CA LYS A 178 31.41 4.08 -8.37
C LYS A 178 30.50 3.25 -7.47
N GLN A 179 30.05 3.80 -6.34
CA GLN A 179 29.13 3.11 -5.44
C GLN A 179 27.78 2.78 -6.10
N LEU A 180 27.24 3.67 -6.93
CA LEU A 180 25.99 3.44 -7.66
C LEU A 180 26.17 2.35 -8.74
N GLU A 181 27.29 2.35 -9.44
CA GLU A 181 27.64 1.29 -10.40
C GLU A 181 27.80 -0.08 -9.73
N ASP A 182 28.51 -0.13 -8.60
CA ASP A 182 28.68 -1.36 -7.81
C ASP A 182 27.33 -1.93 -7.34
N ARG A 183 26.40 -1.06 -6.90
CA ARG A 183 25.03 -1.47 -6.52
C ARG A 183 24.27 -2.06 -7.71
N LYS A 184 24.34 -1.44 -8.89
CA LYS A 184 23.70 -1.96 -10.11
C LYS A 184 24.29 -3.30 -10.54
N LYS A 185 25.61 -3.44 -10.46
CA LYS A 185 26.31 -4.69 -10.79
C LYS A 185 25.88 -5.81 -9.85
N LEU A 186 25.91 -5.58 -8.55
CA LEU A 186 25.45 -6.55 -7.56
C LEU A 186 24.00 -6.95 -7.79
N MET A 187 23.11 -5.98 -8.05
CA MET A 187 21.70 -6.27 -8.34
C MET A 187 21.56 -7.24 -9.52
N LYS A 188 22.27 -6.99 -10.62
CA LYS A 188 22.28 -7.88 -11.80
C LYS A 188 22.79 -9.28 -11.46
N GLU A 189 23.87 -9.38 -10.69
CA GLU A 189 24.44 -10.67 -10.26
C GLU A 189 23.46 -11.47 -9.39
N ILE A 190 22.83 -10.83 -8.41
CA ILE A 190 21.86 -11.47 -7.52
C ILE A 190 20.60 -11.89 -8.30
N CYS A 191 20.10 -11.04 -9.20
CA CYS A 191 18.97 -11.37 -10.05
C CYS A 191 19.27 -12.54 -11.01
N ALA A 192 20.45 -12.56 -11.63
CA ALA A 192 20.88 -13.68 -12.46
C ALA A 192 20.99 -14.98 -11.66
N LYS A 193 21.46 -14.92 -10.41
CA LYS A 193 21.63 -16.10 -9.55
C LYS A 193 20.31 -16.67 -9.02
N TYR A 194 19.38 -15.83 -8.57
CA TYR A 194 18.20 -16.29 -7.82
C TYR A 194 16.88 -16.17 -8.60
N LYS A 195 16.85 -15.43 -9.71
CA LYS A 195 15.62 -15.11 -10.45
C LYS A 195 15.75 -15.30 -11.96
N SER A 196 16.67 -16.16 -12.42
CA SER A 196 16.93 -16.43 -13.85
C SER A 196 15.73 -16.99 -14.61
N SER A 197 14.77 -17.63 -13.92
CA SER A 197 13.58 -18.25 -14.51
C SER A 197 12.30 -17.38 -14.46
N ILE A 198 12.37 -16.13 -14.00
CA ILE A 198 11.18 -15.27 -13.96
C ILE A 198 10.77 -14.87 -15.39
N SER A 199 9.47 -14.99 -15.69
CA SER A 199 8.88 -14.42 -16.90
C SER A 199 9.22 -12.94 -17.02
N ARG A 200 9.81 -12.55 -18.15
CA ARG A 200 10.14 -11.14 -18.43
C ARG A 200 8.91 -10.30 -18.77
N THR A 201 7.70 -10.86 -18.68
CA THR A 201 6.47 -10.14 -18.97
C THR A 201 6.14 -9.19 -17.83
N ILE A 202 6.15 -7.89 -18.12
CA ILE A 202 5.80 -6.85 -17.16
C ILE A 202 4.30 -6.60 -17.20
N THR A 203 3.63 -6.85 -16.08
CA THR A 203 2.21 -6.57 -15.87
C THR A 203 2.02 -5.26 -15.12
N ARG A 204 0.79 -4.72 -15.10
CA ARG A 204 0.44 -3.54 -14.28
C ARG A 204 0.77 -3.73 -12.80
N HIS A 205 0.66 -4.96 -12.29
CA HIS A 205 0.97 -5.25 -10.90
C HIS A 205 2.44 -5.00 -10.54
N HIS A 206 3.38 -5.31 -11.44
CA HIS A 206 4.81 -5.09 -11.21
C HIS A 206 5.19 -3.60 -11.14
N VAL A 207 4.36 -2.71 -11.69
CA VAL A 207 4.65 -1.27 -11.83
C VAL A 207 3.74 -0.36 -10.98
N LYS A 208 2.84 -0.92 -10.16
CA LYS A 208 1.84 -0.15 -9.37
C LYS A 208 2.42 0.83 -8.34
N TYR A 209 3.70 0.66 -7.99
CA TYR A 209 4.42 1.53 -7.05
C TYR A 209 5.39 2.51 -7.72
N LEU A 210 5.42 2.56 -9.06
CA LEU A 210 6.21 3.53 -9.81
C LEU A 210 5.39 4.80 -10.06
N PHE A 211 5.91 5.94 -9.63
CA PHE A 211 5.40 7.26 -9.99
C PHE A 211 6.08 7.80 -11.23
N VAL A 212 5.34 8.54 -12.04
CA VAL A 212 5.79 9.08 -13.33
C VAL A 212 5.89 10.60 -13.26
N VAL A 213 7.03 11.14 -13.68
CA VAL A 213 7.21 12.57 -13.94
C VAL A 213 7.71 12.74 -15.38
N ASP A 214 6.76 12.87 -16.31
CA ASP A 214 7.04 12.91 -17.76
C ASP A 214 8.02 14.05 -18.14
N LYS A 215 7.90 15.23 -17.51
CA LYS A 215 8.76 16.40 -17.74
C LYS A 215 10.25 16.09 -17.59
N TYR A 216 10.60 15.22 -16.65
CA TYR A 216 11.97 14.82 -16.34
C TYR A 216 12.31 13.41 -16.85
N LYS A 217 11.38 12.78 -17.61
CA LYS A 217 11.48 11.37 -18.01
C LYS A 217 11.90 10.48 -16.84
N LEU A 218 11.17 10.59 -15.73
CA LEU A 218 11.54 9.98 -14.45
C LEU A 218 10.49 8.98 -13.99
N LEU A 219 10.95 7.80 -13.54
CA LEU A 219 10.19 6.79 -12.84
C LEU A 219 10.75 6.60 -11.42
N TYR A 220 9.95 6.89 -10.39
CA TYR A 220 10.34 6.71 -8.99
C TYR A 220 9.56 5.56 -8.35
N CYS A 221 10.25 4.52 -7.87
CA CYS A 221 9.60 3.45 -7.11
C CYS A 221 9.44 3.84 -5.63
N GLN A 222 8.21 3.74 -5.15
CA GLN A 222 7.90 3.96 -3.74
C GLN A 222 8.28 2.75 -2.89
N VAL A 223 9.30 2.94 -2.05
CA VAL A 223 9.57 2.08 -0.89
C VAL A 223 9.14 2.84 0.37
N PRO A 224 8.01 2.47 1.02
CA PRO A 224 7.60 3.10 2.26
C PRO A 224 8.69 3.01 3.33
N LYS A 225 8.77 4.04 4.18
CA LYS A 225 9.75 4.15 5.28
C LYS A 225 11.23 4.30 4.85
N ALA A 226 11.48 4.47 3.55
CA ALA A 226 12.77 4.89 2.99
C ALA A 226 12.74 6.35 2.46
N GLY A 227 12.08 7.26 3.18
CA GLY A 227 11.98 8.68 2.80
C GLY A 227 10.92 9.00 1.73
N CYS A 228 10.00 8.07 1.45
CA CYS A 228 9.05 8.18 0.35
C CYS A 228 8.16 9.43 0.36
N SER A 229 7.75 9.94 1.53
CA SER A 229 6.89 11.13 1.60
C SER A 229 7.64 12.38 1.14
N ASN A 230 8.92 12.50 1.48
CA ASN A 230 9.77 13.60 1.04
C ASN A 230 10.06 13.51 -0.46
N TRP A 231 10.31 12.30 -0.97
CA TRP A 231 10.41 12.08 -2.41
C TRP A 231 9.14 12.45 -3.17
N LYS A 232 7.96 12.04 -2.69
CA LYS A 232 6.69 12.42 -3.33
C LYS A 232 6.50 13.93 -3.37
N ARG A 233 6.83 14.67 -2.31
CA ARG A 233 6.82 16.15 -2.34
C ARG A 233 7.73 16.70 -3.42
N THR A 234 8.96 16.19 -3.51
CA THR A 234 9.91 16.58 -4.56
C THR A 234 9.39 16.25 -5.96
N LEU A 235 8.81 15.07 -6.17
CA LEU A 235 8.19 14.69 -7.44
C LEU A 235 7.02 15.61 -7.81
N MET A 236 6.22 16.05 -6.83
CA MET A 236 5.13 16.99 -7.07
C MET A 236 5.64 18.35 -7.52
N VAL A 237 6.74 18.85 -6.94
CA VAL A 237 7.42 20.07 -7.42
C VAL A 237 7.97 19.86 -8.84
N LEU A 238 8.65 18.75 -9.10
CA LEU A 238 9.18 18.43 -10.44
C LEU A 238 8.07 18.29 -11.49
N ALA A 239 6.89 17.78 -11.10
CA ALA A 239 5.71 17.68 -11.95
C ALA A 239 4.94 19.00 -12.12
N GLY A 240 5.43 20.11 -11.56
CA GLY A 240 4.78 21.42 -11.61
C GLY A 240 3.49 21.52 -10.80
N GLN A 241 3.29 20.60 -9.84
CA GLN A 241 2.08 20.53 -8.99
C GLN A 241 2.19 21.34 -7.70
N ALA A 242 3.37 21.91 -7.42
CA ALA A 242 3.67 22.74 -6.25
C ALA A 242 4.92 23.58 -6.49
N TYR A 243 5.02 24.74 -5.82
CA TYR A 243 6.17 25.64 -5.93
C TYR A 243 7.37 25.18 -5.09
N ASN A 244 7.12 24.66 -3.89
CA ASN A 244 8.15 24.16 -2.97
C ASN A 244 7.64 22.94 -2.20
N THR A 245 8.55 22.20 -1.57
CA THR A 245 8.20 20.97 -0.85
C THR A 245 7.58 21.24 0.52
N GLN A 246 7.91 22.36 1.17
CA GLN A 246 7.49 22.73 2.52
C GLN A 246 5.99 23.06 2.59
N SER A 247 5.44 23.63 1.52
CA SER A 247 4.01 23.97 1.41
C SER A 247 3.08 22.75 1.29
N ILE A 248 3.63 21.56 1.01
CA ILE A 248 2.84 20.36 0.73
C ILE A 248 2.56 19.60 2.04
N LYS A 249 1.30 19.68 2.48
CA LYS A 249 0.78 18.97 3.66
C LYS A 249 0.89 17.46 3.52
N HIS A 250 0.99 16.75 4.66
CA HIS A 250 1.15 15.29 4.68
C HIS A 250 0.03 14.56 3.91
N ASP A 251 -1.23 14.87 4.21
CA ASP A 251 -2.36 14.17 3.58
C ASP A 251 -2.36 14.35 2.06
N SER A 252 -1.98 15.54 1.61
CA SER A 252 -1.84 15.84 0.18
C SER A 252 -0.82 14.98 -0.55
N VAL A 253 0.23 14.54 0.13
CA VAL A 253 1.27 13.65 -0.43
C VAL A 253 0.73 12.25 -0.69
N HIS A 254 -0.29 11.83 0.07
CA HIS A 254 -0.76 10.45 0.11
C HIS A 254 -2.13 10.25 -0.52
N TYR A 255 -3.00 11.26 -0.51
CA TYR A 255 -4.42 11.12 -0.86
C TYR A 255 -4.90 12.04 -1.99
N ASP A 256 -4.17 13.08 -2.38
CA ASP A 256 -4.64 13.98 -3.47
C ASP A 256 -4.50 13.37 -4.87
N HIS A 257 -3.87 12.19 -5.02
CA HIS A 257 -3.62 11.52 -6.30
C HIS A 257 -2.94 12.39 -7.39
N ARG A 258 -2.22 13.45 -7.00
CA ARG A 258 -1.55 14.41 -7.92
C ARG A 258 -0.40 13.82 -8.73
N LEU A 259 0.19 12.72 -8.27
CA LEU A 259 1.26 12.03 -9.00
C LEU A 259 0.68 10.86 -9.80
N LYS A 260 0.95 10.86 -11.11
CA LYS A 260 0.60 9.74 -11.99
C LYS A 260 1.39 8.50 -11.59
N LYS A 261 0.73 7.35 -11.58
CA LYS A 261 1.39 6.05 -11.41
C LYS A 261 1.57 5.37 -12.76
N LEU A 262 2.59 4.53 -12.89
CA LEU A 262 2.89 3.88 -14.17
C LEU A 262 1.81 2.86 -14.57
N ASP A 263 1.16 2.22 -13.60
CA ASP A 263 0.06 1.26 -13.82
C ASP A 263 -1.24 1.89 -14.36
N SER A 264 -1.35 3.22 -14.35
CA SER A 264 -2.48 3.92 -14.95
C SER A 264 -2.36 4.09 -16.47
N PHE A 265 -1.20 3.79 -17.06
CA PHE A 265 -0.98 3.86 -18.50
C PHE A 265 -1.38 2.54 -19.19
N ASP A 266 -1.56 2.59 -20.51
CA ASP A 266 -1.72 1.38 -21.33
C ASP A 266 -0.38 0.63 -21.46
N GLN A 267 -0.41 -0.60 -21.98
CA GLN A 267 0.80 -1.42 -22.06
C GLN A 267 1.91 -0.75 -22.89
N LYS A 268 1.54 -0.07 -23.99
CA LYS A 268 2.50 0.66 -24.83
C LYS A 268 3.13 1.82 -24.06
N GLY A 269 2.34 2.61 -23.32
CA GLY A 269 2.81 3.71 -22.49
C GLY A 269 3.68 3.27 -21.32
N ILE A 270 3.38 2.11 -20.72
CA ILE A 270 4.22 1.48 -19.69
C ILE A 270 5.57 1.11 -20.27
N MET A 271 5.59 0.32 -21.34
CA MET A 271 6.84 -0.17 -21.94
C MET A 271 7.70 0.95 -22.52
N HIS A 272 7.08 1.98 -23.11
CA HIS A 272 7.80 3.16 -23.57
C HIS A 272 8.60 3.82 -22.44
N ARG A 273 7.94 4.12 -21.31
CA ARG A 273 8.58 4.78 -20.17
C ARG A 273 9.62 3.87 -19.51
N LEU A 274 9.33 2.58 -19.34
CA LEU A 274 10.31 1.63 -18.83
C LEU A 274 11.56 1.57 -19.72
N LYS A 275 11.44 1.78 -21.03
CA LYS A 275 12.58 1.82 -21.95
C LYS A 275 13.32 3.16 -21.94
N THR A 276 12.61 4.29 -21.83
CA THR A 276 13.20 5.62 -22.11
C THR A 276 13.41 6.52 -20.90
N TYR A 277 12.83 6.20 -19.74
CA TYR A 277 12.87 7.07 -18.55
C TYR A 277 13.93 6.59 -17.57
N THR A 278 14.55 7.51 -16.83
CA THR A 278 15.44 7.17 -15.71
C THR A 278 14.63 6.55 -14.58
N LYS A 279 15.02 5.36 -14.13
CA LYS A 279 14.35 4.61 -13.06
C LYS A 279 15.13 4.73 -11.76
N VAL A 280 14.48 5.23 -10.70
CA VAL A 280 15.12 5.45 -9.40
C VAL A 280 14.32 4.79 -8.28
N MET A 281 15.04 4.25 -7.30
CA MET A 281 14.47 3.84 -6.01
C MET A 281 15.42 4.21 -4.88
N PHE A 282 14.85 4.46 -3.70
CA PHE A 282 15.61 4.61 -2.46
C PHE A 282 15.22 3.50 -1.50
N VAL A 283 16.22 2.82 -0.95
CA VAL A 283 16.07 1.74 0.02
C VAL A 283 16.58 2.16 1.38
N ARG A 284 16.26 1.36 2.38
CA ARG A 284 16.69 1.55 3.76
C ARG A 284 17.07 0.19 4.33
N GLU A 285 17.96 0.17 5.31
CA GLU A 285 18.27 -0.99 6.14
C GLU A 285 16.95 -1.73 6.51
N PRO A 286 16.80 -3.03 6.15
CA PRO A 286 15.50 -3.70 6.19
C PRO A 286 14.81 -3.72 7.56
N LEU A 287 15.54 -3.95 8.66
CA LEU A 287 14.97 -3.99 9.99
C LEU A 287 14.69 -2.60 10.55
N GLU A 288 15.52 -1.60 10.25
CA GLU A 288 15.19 -0.21 10.56
C GLU A 288 13.93 0.25 9.84
N ARG A 289 13.74 -0.18 8.58
CA ARG A 289 12.53 0.09 7.80
C ARG A 289 11.30 -0.55 8.45
N MET A 290 11.42 -1.80 8.89
CA MET A 290 10.37 -2.52 9.61
C MET A 290 10.01 -1.83 10.93
N VAL A 291 10.99 -1.46 11.75
CA VAL A 291 10.78 -0.73 13.01
C VAL A 291 10.14 0.64 12.77
N SER A 292 10.57 1.34 11.71
CA SER A 292 9.96 2.61 11.31
C SER A 292 8.49 2.43 10.89
N ALA A 293 8.13 1.31 10.28
CA ALA A 293 6.74 0.98 9.98
C ALA A 293 5.94 0.74 11.27
N TYR A 294 6.44 -0.11 12.17
CA TYR A 294 5.79 -0.39 13.44
C TYR A 294 5.53 0.89 14.25
N ARG A 295 6.55 1.75 14.44
CA ARG A 295 6.43 3.01 15.21
C ARG A 295 5.40 3.97 14.62
N ASP A 296 5.33 4.06 13.29
CA ASP A 296 4.35 4.91 12.60
C ASP A 296 2.92 4.37 12.68
N LYS A 297 2.74 3.04 12.67
CA LYS A 297 1.41 2.43 12.59
C LYS A 297 0.80 2.08 13.95
N PHE A 298 1.64 1.75 14.94
CA PHE A 298 1.21 1.25 16.24
C PHE A 298 1.79 2.03 17.43
N GLY A 299 2.85 2.81 17.23
CA GLY A 299 3.49 3.59 18.30
C GLY A 299 2.76 4.88 18.68
N ASN A 300 1.81 5.33 17.87
CA ASN A 300 1.06 6.58 18.07
C ASN A 300 -0.43 6.36 17.70
N PRO A 301 -1.38 7.18 18.19
CA PRO A 301 -2.80 7.04 17.87
C PRO A 301 -3.06 6.99 16.36
N ASN A 302 -3.63 5.88 15.88
CA ASN A 302 -3.92 5.66 14.47
C ASN A 302 -5.15 4.75 14.31
N ASN A 303 -6.35 5.35 14.34
CA ASN A 303 -7.61 4.60 14.33
C ASN A 303 -7.74 3.62 13.16
N TYR A 304 -7.24 3.99 11.98
CA TYR A 304 -7.30 3.12 10.79
C TYR A 304 -6.45 1.86 11.00
N TYR A 305 -5.15 2.00 11.34
CA TYR A 305 -4.27 0.84 11.51
C TYR A 305 -4.60 0.04 12.77
N HIS A 306 -5.00 0.70 13.86
CA HIS A 306 -5.38 0.01 15.08
C HIS A 306 -6.67 -0.80 14.86
N SER A 307 -7.64 -0.27 14.12
CA SER A 307 -8.83 -1.04 13.79
C SER A 307 -8.56 -2.17 12.80
N LEU A 308 -7.81 -1.90 11.72
CA LEU A 308 -7.61 -2.86 10.64
C LEU A 308 -6.61 -3.96 11.02
N PHE A 309 -5.49 -3.60 11.67
CA PHE A 309 -4.42 -4.53 12.03
C PHE A 309 -4.32 -4.75 13.54
N GLY A 310 -4.50 -3.70 14.34
CA GLY A 310 -4.29 -3.79 15.79
C GLY A 310 -5.23 -4.75 16.48
N LYS A 311 -6.55 -4.67 16.24
CA LYS A 311 -7.51 -5.60 16.85
C LYS A 311 -7.24 -7.06 16.47
N PRO A 312 -7.05 -7.42 15.18
CA PRO A 312 -6.75 -8.81 14.82
C PRO A 312 -5.41 -9.32 15.37
N ILE A 313 -4.38 -8.47 15.44
CA ILE A 313 -3.08 -8.84 16.03
C ILE A 313 -3.25 -9.13 17.52
N ILE A 314 -3.84 -8.21 18.28
CA ILE A 314 -4.05 -8.39 19.72
C ILE A 314 -4.93 -9.62 19.98
N SER A 315 -6.03 -9.76 19.25
CA SER A 315 -6.96 -10.88 19.41
C SER A 315 -6.32 -12.24 19.18
N LYS A 316 -5.31 -12.34 18.29
CA LYS A 316 -4.69 -13.63 17.95
C LYS A 316 -3.49 -13.96 18.84
N TYR A 317 -2.65 -12.97 19.15
CA TYR A 317 -1.34 -13.23 19.76
C TYR A 317 -1.26 -12.89 21.25
N ARG A 318 -2.26 -12.18 21.81
CA ARG A 318 -2.29 -11.81 23.23
C ARG A 318 -3.22 -12.72 24.03
N ALA A 319 -2.65 -13.58 24.87
CA ALA A 319 -3.41 -14.54 25.68
C ALA A 319 -4.43 -13.88 26.64
N ASN A 320 -4.07 -12.75 27.26
CA ASN A 320 -4.89 -12.05 28.26
C ASN A 320 -5.16 -10.59 27.84
N ALA A 321 -5.76 -10.40 26.67
CA ALA A 321 -6.07 -9.07 26.17
C ALA A 321 -7.21 -8.42 26.97
N SER A 322 -7.02 -7.17 27.41
CA SER A 322 -8.10 -6.39 28.01
C SER A 322 -9.21 -6.12 26.98
N LEU A 323 -10.45 -5.98 27.46
CA LEU A 323 -11.59 -5.65 26.59
C LEU A 323 -11.33 -4.35 25.81
N GLU A 324 -10.67 -3.38 26.43
CA GLU A 324 -10.32 -2.11 25.78
C GLU A 324 -9.29 -2.31 24.65
N ALA A 325 -8.28 -3.16 24.84
CA ALA A 325 -7.30 -3.47 23.81
C ALA A 325 -7.95 -4.19 22.63
N LEU A 326 -8.86 -5.14 22.88
CA LEU A 326 -9.63 -5.83 21.84
C LEU A 326 -10.58 -4.88 21.09
N ARG A 327 -11.20 -3.93 21.81
CA ARG A 327 -12.14 -2.96 21.24
C ARG A 327 -11.45 -1.92 20.39
N THR A 328 -10.29 -1.42 20.82
CA THR A 328 -9.60 -0.30 20.16
C THR A 328 -8.51 -0.75 19.19
N GLY A 329 -7.85 -1.87 19.46
CA GLY A 329 -6.64 -2.29 18.77
C GLY A 329 -5.39 -1.51 19.19
N ASN A 330 -5.48 -0.71 20.27
CA ASN A 330 -4.38 0.09 20.78
C ASN A 330 -3.36 -0.78 21.53
N GLY A 331 -2.10 -0.37 21.49
CA GLY A 331 -1.03 -0.97 22.29
C GLY A 331 -0.58 -2.33 21.77
N VAL A 332 -0.62 -2.57 20.46
CA VAL A 332 0.11 -3.67 19.82
C VAL A 332 1.59 -3.53 20.20
N THR A 333 2.17 -4.58 20.77
CA THR A 333 3.59 -4.63 21.12
C THR A 333 4.44 -4.98 19.90
N PHE A 334 5.74 -4.68 19.96
CA PHE A 334 6.65 -5.03 18.87
C PHE A 334 6.76 -6.53 18.67
N LYS A 335 6.77 -7.30 19.77
CA LYS A 335 6.78 -8.76 19.73
C LYS A 335 5.54 -9.33 19.04
N GLU A 336 4.34 -8.83 19.35
CA GLU A 336 3.11 -9.25 18.67
C GLU A 336 3.11 -8.88 17.19
N PHE A 337 3.68 -7.72 16.83
CA PHE A 337 3.87 -7.34 15.43
C PHE A 337 4.86 -8.28 14.71
N VAL A 338 5.94 -8.72 15.36
CA VAL A 338 6.87 -9.73 14.80
C VAL A 338 6.17 -11.08 14.63
N GLN A 339 5.39 -11.52 15.62
CA GLN A 339 4.60 -12.76 15.51
C GLN A 339 3.64 -12.69 14.32
N TYR A 340 2.93 -11.57 14.17
CA TYR A 340 2.09 -11.30 13.00
C TYR A 340 2.86 -11.36 11.68
N LEU A 341 4.05 -10.75 11.62
CA LEU A 341 4.86 -10.70 10.41
C LEU A 341 5.38 -12.08 10.00
N LEU A 342 5.67 -12.96 10.96
CA LEU A 342 6.19 -14.31 10.73
C LEU A 342 5.10 -15.37 10.54
N ASP A 343 3.85 -15.05 10.84
CA ASP A 343 2.72 -15.97 10.72
C ASP A 343 2.27 -16.14 9.26
N VAL A 344 2.31 -17.36 8.74
CA VAL A 344 1.83 -17.68 7.38
C VAL A 344 0.30 -17.61 7.29
N HIS A 345 -0.40 -17.73 8.42
CA HIS A 345 -1.86 -17.61 8.57
C HIS A 345 -2.24 -16.30 9.26
N ARG A 346 -1.46 -15.22 9.03
CA ARG A 346 -1.72 -13.90 9.61
C ARG A 346 -3.16 -13.42 9.30
N PRO A 347 -3.85 -12.77 10.25
CA PRO A 347 -5.29 -12.52 10.15
C PRO A 347 -5.74 -11.47 9.11
N VAL A 348 -4.85 -10.63 8.57
CA VAL A 348 -5.24 -9.53 7.65
C VAL A 348 -4.50 -9.63 6.31
N GLY A 349 -3.17 -9.71 6.34
CA GLY A 349 -2.35 -9.83 5.13
C GLY A 349 -1.11 -8.95 5.16
N MET A 350 -0.40 -8.87 4.03
CA MET A 350 0.78 -8.02 3.94
C MET A 350 0.39 -6.56 3.68
N ASP A 351 0.99 -5.62 4.42
CA ASP A 351 0.88 -4.19 4.13
C ASP A 351 2.19 -3.72 3.49
N ILE A 352 2.05 -2.77 2.56
CA ILE A 352 3.16 -2.18 1.81
C ILE A 352 4.28 -1.60 2.70
N HIS A 353 3.98 -1.20 3.94
CA HIS A 353 4.94 -0.56 4.83
C HIS A 353 5.97 -1.54 5.39
N TRP A 354 5.64 -2.83 5.47
CA TRP A 354 6.54 -3.90 5.91
C TRP A 354 6.77 -5.00 4.86
N GLU A 355 6.14 -4.91 3.68
CA GLU A 355 6.49 -5.71 2.51
C GLU A 355 7.94 -5.44 2.05
N GLN A 356 8.65 -6.46 1.56
CA GLN A 356 10.06 -6.35 1.15
C GLN A 356 10.24 -5.40 -0.04
N ALA A 357 11.32 -4.62 -0.06
CA ALA A 357 11.59 -3.66 -1.12
C ALA A 357 11.76 -4.33 -2.49
N ASN A 358 12.36 -5.53 -2.54
CA ASN A 358 12.47 -6.31 -3.77
C ASN A 358 11.12 -6.76 -4.34
N GLN A 359 10.10 -7.00 -3.50
CA GLN A 359 8.75 -7.36 -3.93
C GLN A 359 7.97 -6.13 -4.41
N LEU A 360 8.11 -5.00 -3.71
CA LEU A 360 7.51 -3.73 -4.10
C LEU A 360 8.03 -3.25 -5.46
N CYS A 361 9.35 -3.20 -5.64
CA CYS A 361 9.96 -2.51 -6.77
C CYS A 361 10.44 -3.43 -7.90
N ASN A 362 10.39 -4.75 -7.73
CA ASN A 362 10.74 -5.75 -8.74
C ASN A 362 12.06 -5.47 -9.50
N PRO A 363 13.20 -5.27 -8.82
CA PRO A 363 14.45 -4.86 -9.47
C PRO A 363 15.09 -5.93 -10.38
N CYS A 364 14.58 -7.16 -10.39
CA CYS A 364 14.95 -8.18 -11.38
C CYS A 364 14.11 -8.12 -12.67
N LEU A 365 13.02 -7.36 -12.67
CA LEU A 365 12.18 -7.11 -13.85
C LEU A 365 12.36 -5.69 -14.40
N ILE A 366 12.77 -4.76 -13.55
CA ILE A 366 12.93 -3.34 -13.87
C ILE A 366 14.39 -2.95 -13.63
N ASP A 367 15.09 -2.57 -14.70
CA ASP A 367 16.48 -2.12 -14.63
C ASP A 367 16.56 -0.71 -14.04
N TYR A 368 16.81 -0.61 -12.73
CA TYR A 368 16.97 0.68 -12.06
C TYR A 368 18.29 1.36 -12.44
N ASP A 369 18.20 2.64 -12.79
CA ASP A 369 19.34 3.48 -13.14
C ASP A 369 20.04 4.04 -11.90
N PHE A 370 19.29 4.25 -10.82
CA PHE A 370 19.77 4.78 -9.54
C PHE A 370 19.13 4.03 -8.36
N ILE A 371 19.97 3.44 -7.51
CA ILE A 371 19.55 2.77 -6.27
C ILE A 371 20.18 3.52 -5.10
N GLY A 372 19.41 4.42 -4.51
CA GLY A 372 19.84 5.26 -3.40
C GLY A 372 19.64 4.61 -2.04
N LYS A 373 20.40 5.06 -1.03
CA LYS A 373 20.29 4.61 0.36
C LYS A 373 19.72 5.70 1.27
N PHE A 374 18.87 5.30 2.21
CA PHE A 374 18.29 6.21 3.20
C PHE A 374 19.36 6.76 4.15
N GLU A 375 20.37 5.95 4.43
CA GLU A 375 21.47 6.29 5.33
C GLU A 375 22.32 7.46 4.80
N THR A 376 22.41 7.62 3.47
CA THR A 376 23.14 8.67 2.75
C THR A 376 22.21 9.57 1.92
N MET A 377 20.93 9.64 2.33
CA MET A 377 19.86 10.27 1.54
C MET A 377 20.15 11.71 1.13
N TYR A 378 20.78 12.51 1.99
CA TYR A 378 21.06 13.92 1.69
C TYR A 378 22.02 14.07 0.50
N GLU A 379 23.18 13.42 0.56
CA GLU A 379 24.20 13.48 -0.48
C GLU A 379 23.69 12.85 -1.78
N GLU A 380 23.09 11.66 -1.70
CA GLU A 380 22.64 10.91 -2.87
C GLU A 380 21.43 11.56 -3.56
N SER A 381 20.50 12.14 -2.81
CA SER A 381 19.37 12.87 -3.42
C SER A 381 19.81 14.16 -4.10
N ASN A 382 20.74 14.91 -3.51
CA ASN A 382 21.29 16.11 -4.13
C ASN A 382 22.04 15.78 -5.42
N PHE A 383 22.88 14.74 -5.40
CA PHE A 383 23.54 14.23 -6.61
C PHE A 383 22.51 13.85 -7.69
N PHE A 384 21.49 13.07 -7.30
CA PHE A 384 20.47 12.62 -8.24
C PHE A 384 19.67 13.77 -8.86
N LEU A 385 19.27 14.75 -8.05
CA LEU A 385 18.54 15.93 -8.53
C LEU A 385 19.37 16.73 -9.55
N ARG A 386 20.68 16.84 -9.33
CA ARG A 386 21.60 17.48 -10.28
C ARG A 386 21.74 16.66 -11.57
N LEU A 387 21.84 15.34 -11.46
CA LEU A 387 21.94 14.42 -12.60
C LEU A 387 20.74 14.55 -13.55
N ILE A 388 19.52 14.71 -13.02
CA ILE A 388 18.30 14.82 -13.84
C ILE A 388 18.01 16.26 -14.30
N GLY A 389 18.90 17.23 -14.01
CA GLY A 389 18.69 18.64 -14.36
C GLY A 389 17.53 19.30 -13.61
N ALA A 390 17.27 18.90 -12.36
CA ALA A 390 16.29 19.56 -11.50
C ALA A 390 16.70 21.02 -11.21
N PRO A 391 15.75 21.90 -10.83
CA PRO A 391 16.07 23.27 -10.44
C PRO A 391 17.13 23.33 -9.33
N GLN A 392 18.10 24.24 -9.44
CA GLN A 392 19.26 24.29 -8.54
C GLN A 392 18.89 24.56 -7.07
N ASN A 393 17.75 25.20 -6.83
CA ASN A 393 17.22 25.49 -5.50
C ASN A 393 16.35 24.35 -4.92
N LEU A 394 16.12 23.26 -5.68
CA LEU A 394 15.35 22.12 -5.21
C LEU A 394 16.27 21.12 -4.52
N THR A 395 16.04 20.91 -3.23
CA THR A 395 16.66 19.85 -2.43
C THR A 395 15.58 18.91 -1.89
N LEU A 396 15.97 17.68 -1.55
CA LEU A 396 15.06 16.77 -0.86
C LEU A 396 14.81 17.30 0.56
N PRO A 397 13.55 17.48 0.99
CA PRO A 397 13.29 17.98 2.34
C PRO A 397 13.76 16.99 3.40
N SER A 398 14.27 17.51 4.51
CA SER A 398 14.80 16.74 5.64
C SER A 398 13.89 16.74 6.87
N PHE A 399 12.70 17.33 6.81
CA PHE A 399 11.77 17.34 7.95
C PHE A 399 11.05 16.00 8.13
N LYS A 400 10.56 15.75 9.36
CA LYS A 400 9.71 14.62 9.73
C LYS A 400 8.30 15.17 9.92
N ASP A 401 7.35 14.72 9.10
CA ASP A 401 5.98 15.25 9.10
C ASP A 401 5.08 14.57 10.13
N ARG A 402 5.13 13.24 10.23
CA ARG A 402 4.45 12.48 11.29
C ARG A 402 5.31 12.36 12.53
N ASN A 403 4.73 12.65 13.69
CA ASN A 403 5.41 12.58 15.00
C ASN A 403 6.76 13.32 14.98
N PRO A 404 6.76 14.64 14.69
CA PRO A 404 7.96 15.42 14.42
C PRO A 404 8.93 15.47 15.63
N THR A 405 8.39 15.37 16.84
CA THR A 405 9.15 15.37 18.10
C THR A 405 9.79 14.01 18.41
N GLU A 406 9.30 12.94 17.81
CA GLU A 406 9.85 11.60 18.03
C GLU A 406 11.15 11.44 17.23
N THR A 407 12.18 10.88 17.86
CA THR A 407 13.45 10.58 17.21
C THR A 407 13.25 9.71 15.96
N ARG A 408 14.11 9.92 14.95
CA ARG A 408 14.12 9.05 13.77
C ARG A 408 14.56 7.66 14.19
N THR A 409 13.94 6.64 13.59
CA THR A 409 14.44 5.27 13.69
C THR A 409 15.91 5.25 13.25
N SER A 410 16.74 4.59 14.02
CA SER A 410 18.18 4.40 13.79
C SER A 410 18.55 2.98 14.16
N THR A 411 19.81 2.60 13.95
CA THR A 411 20.32 1.29 14.35
C THR A 411 20.11 1.03 15.84
N GLN A 412 20.39 2.01 16.70
CA GLN A 412 20.21 1.89 18.16
C GLN A 412 18.73 1.68 18.53
N VAL A 413 17.82 2.48 17.95
CA VAL A 413 16.37 2.32 18.20
C VAL A 413 15.91 0.93 17.77
N THR A 414 16.41 0.45 16.62
CA THR A 414 16.09 -0.86 16.09
C THR A 414 16.59 -1.97 17.02
N GLN A 415 17.83 -1.88 17.50
CA GLN A 415 18.38 -2.83 18.48
C GLN A 415 17.55 -2.88 19.77
N ASN A 416 17.06 -1.73 20.26
CA ASN A 416 16.22 -1.70 21.45
C ASN A 416 14.91 -2.48 21.25
N TYR A 417 14.20 -2.29 20.13
CA TYR A 417 13.00 -3.09 19.84
C TYR A 417 13.31 -4.58 19.70
N PHE A 418 14.42 -4.91 19.05
CA PHE A 418 14.83 -6.30 18.86
C PHE A 418 15.41 -6.98 20.10
N SER A 419 15.58 -6.24 21.20
CA SER A 419 15.92 -6.81 22.52
C SER A 419 14.74 -7.57 23.15
N GLU A 420 13.51 -7.22 22.76
CA GLU A 420 12.27 -7.84 23.27
C GLU A 420 11.88 -9.15 22.54
N VAL A 421 12.57 -9.49 21.45
CA VAL A 421 12.32 -10.68 20.62
C VAL A 421 13.43 -11.70 20.77
N SER A 422 13.07 -12.98 20.68
CA SER A 422 14.02 -14.08 20.80
C SER A 422 15.01 -14.12 19.64
N MET A 423 16.15 -14.75 19.85
CA MET A 423 17.15 -15.00 18.81
C MET A 423 16.56 -15.75 17.60
N MET A 424 15.67 -16.71 17.85
CA MET A 424 14.98 -17.44 16.77
C MET A 424 14.04 -16.53 15.98
N GLU A 425 13.27 -15.66 16.64
CA GLU A 425 12.44 -14.67 15.96
C GLU A 425 13.30 -13.68 15.15
N ARG A 426 14.42 -13.20 15.71
CA ARG A 426 15.38 -12.35 15.00
C ARG A 426 15.88 -13.00 13.71
N GLN A 427 16.29 -14.28 13.77
CA GLN A 427 16.72 -15.02 12.59
C GLN A 427 15.60 -15.12 11.56
N ARG A 428 14.37 -15.46 11.98
CA ARG A 428 13.23 -15.59 11.05
C ARG A 428 12.85 -14.26 10.41
N VAL A 429 12.94 -13.15 11.13
CA VAL A 429 12.72 -11.81 10.53
C VAL A 429 13.84 -11.46 9.55
N TYR A 430 15.09 -11.78 9.87
CA TYR A 430 16.20 -11.62 8.92
C TYR A 430 15.98 -12.46 7.66
N ASP A 431 15.57 -13.73 7.80
CA ASP A 431 15.26 -14.61 6.68
C ASP A 431 14.11 -14.06 5.82
N PHE A 432 13.08 -13.48 6.45
CA PHE A 432 11.98 -12.81 5.78
C PHE A 432 12.43 -11.64 4.90
N TYR A 433 13.46 -10.89 5.30
CA TYR A 433 14.05 -9.78 4.53
C TYR A 433 15.35 -10.16 3.80
N TYR A 434 15.76 -11.43 3.79
CA TYR A 434 17.10 -11.86 3.34
C TYR A 434 17.43 -11.41 1.92
N MET A 435 16.45 -11.44 1.02
CA MET A 435 16.67 -10.98 -0.36
C MET A 435 16.93 -9.48 -0.44
N ASP A 436 16.33 -8.65 0.42
CA ASP A 436 16.64 -7.22 0.48
C ASP A 436 18.09 -7.00 0.98
N TYR A 437 18.53 -7.75 1.99
CA TYR A 437 19.92 -7.70 2.47
C TYR A 437 20.92 -8.01 1.36
N LEU A 438 20.69 -9.10 0.63
CA LEU A 438 21.55 -9.52 -0.47
C LEU A 438 21.54 -8.52 -1.63
N MET A 439 20.35 -8.12 -2.10
CA MET A 439 20.20 -7.29 -3.30
C MET A 439 20.73 -5.86 -3.10
N PHE A 440 20.58 -5.30 -1.89
CA PHE A 440 20.91 -3.91 -1.61
C PHE A 440 22.23 -3.75 -0.82
N ASN A 441 23.01 -4.83 -0.71
CA ASN A 441 24.29 -4.87 -0.03
C ASN A 441 24.22 -4.28 1.39
N TYR A 442 23.32 -4.81 2.22
CA TYR A 442 23.27 -4.48 3.64
C TYR A 442 23.98 -5.58 4.45
N SER A 443 24.74 -5.16 5.46
CA SER A 443 25.36 -6.06 6.42
C SER A 443 24.33 -6.64 7.37
N LYS A 444 24.63 -7.80 7.97
CA LYS A 444 23.77 -8.37 9.01
C LYS A 444 23.64 -7.41 10.20
N PRO A 445 22.43 -7.15 10.70
CA PRO A 445 22.20 -6.15 11.74
C PRO A 445 22.56 -6.65 13.16
N PHE A 446 22.65 -7.97 13.35
CA PHE A 446 23.02 -8.59 14.62
C PHE A 446 24.07 -9.70 14.42
N LYS A 447 24.91 -9.90 15.45
CA LYS A 447 26.02 -10.88 15.44
C LYS A 447 25.55 -12.33 15.56
N ASP A 448 24.35 -12.54 16.11
CA ASP A 448 23.73 -13.84 16.35
C ASP A 448 22.98 -14.40 15.14
N LEU A 449 23.05 -13.72 13.97
CA LEU A 449 22.41 -14.16 12.74
C LEU A 449 23.31 -15.06 11.90
N TYR A 450 22.79 -16.22 11.50
CA TYR A 450 23.50 -17.26 10.74
C TYR A 450 23.56 -17.01 9.24
#